data_AF-A0A3D5VGA1-F1
#
_entry.id   AF-A0A3D5VGA1-F1
#
_cell.length_a   1.000
_cell.length_b   1.000
_cell.length_c   1.000
_cell.angle_alpha   90.00
_cell.angle_beta   90.00
_cell.angle_gamma   90.00
#
_symmetry.space_group_name_H-M   'P 1'
#
loop_
_entity.id
_entity.type
_entity.pdbx_description
1 polymer ?
#
loop_
_entity_poly.entity_id
_entity_poly.type
_entity_poly.pdbx_seq_one_letter_code
_entity_poly.pdbx_strand_id
1 'polypeptide(L)'
;VLVIEDGPTLTHGEMTYGAGTVAARKFGAAELIDPRPWAVGSIKDTFEKYSHLTNILPAMGYGEKQIRELEKTINAIDCDLVIAATPIDL
;
A
#
# COMPACT_ATOMS: atom_id res chain seq x y z
N VAL A 1 -2.50 9.75 -6.11
CA VAL A 1 -3.43 8.77 -5.48
C VAL A 1 -2.63 7.71 -4.76
N LEU A 2 -2.94 7.44 -3.49
CA LEU A 2 -2.39 6.30 -2.74
C LEU A 2 -3.29 5.08 -2.96
N VAL A 3 -2.69 3.94 -3.29
CA VAL A 3 -3.41 2.67 -3.46
C VAL A 3 -2.95 1.70 -2.39
N ILE A 4 -3.91 1.15 -1.64
CA ILE A 4 -3.71 0.13 -0.61
C ILE A 4 -4.38 -1.15 -1.07
N GLU A 5 -3.65 -2.26 -1.11
CA GLU A 5 -4.12 -3.51 -1.70
C GLU A 5 -3.78 -4.73 -0.85
N ASP A 6 -4.39 -5.87 -1.19
CA ASP A 6 -4.21 -7.12 -0.45
C ASP A 6 -2.72 -7.49 -0.25
N GLY A 7 -2.30 -7.49 1.02
CA GLY A 7 -0.91 -7.74 1.42
C GLY A 7 -0.38 -9.10 0.95
N PRO A 8 -1.04 -10.24 1.26
CA PRO A 8 -0.62 -11.57 0.81
C PRO A 8 -0.43 -11.69 -0.71
N THR A 9 -1.37 -11.15 -1.50
CA THR A 9 -1.30 -11.18 -2.97
C THR A 9 -0.07 -10.45 -3.49
N LEU A 10 0.23 -9.28 -2.94
CA LEU A 10 1.40 -8.49 -3.34
C LEU A 10 2.73 -9.08 -2.86
N THR A 11 2.73 -9.66 -1.66
CA THR A 11 3.96 -10.13 -1.01
C THR A 11 4.32 -11.56 -1.42
N HIS A 12 3.50 -12.53 -1.07
CA HIS A 12 3.76 -13.95 -1.31
C HIS A 12 3.26 -14.41 -2.68
N GLY A 13 2.26 -13.71 -3.23
CA GLY A 13 1.78 -13.92 -4.60
C GLY A 13 2.61 -13.20 -5.67
N GLU A 14 3.61 -12.41 -5.27
CA GLU A 14 4.55 -11.69 -6.15
C GLU A 14 3.88 -10.74 -7.17
N MET A 15 2.63 -10.37 -6.94
CA MET A 15 1.95 -9.41 -7.81
C MET A 15 2.53 -8.01 -7.61
N THR A 16 2.70 -7.27 -8.71
CA THR A 16 3.20 -5.89 -8.70
C THR A 16 2.09 -4.84 -8.67
N TYR A 17 0.84 -5.25 -8.89
CA TYR A 17 -0.36 -4.40 -8.85
C TYR A 17 -1.61 -5.24 -8.59
N GLY A 18 -2.69 -4.61 -8.12
CA GLY A 18 -3.98 -5.26 -7.88
C GLY A 18 -5.18 -4.47 -8.45
N ALA A 19 -6.34 -4.70 -7.85
CA ALA A 19 -7.62 -4.13 -8.30
C ALA A 19 -7.69 -2.61 -8.10
N GLY A 20 -7.17 -2.10 -6.99
CA GLY A 20 -7.07 -0.67 -6.71
C GLY A 20 -6.20 0.07 -7.73
N THR A 21 -5.10 -0.53 -8.16
CA THR A 21 -4.22 0.03 -9.21
C THR A 21 -4.94 0.07 -10.56
N VAL A 22 -5.66 -1.00 -10.90
CA VAL A 22 -6.49 -1.06 -12.12
C VAL A 22 -7.58 0.01 -12.08
N ALA A 23 -8.26 0.17 -10.94
CA ALA A 23 -9.30 1.19 -10.76
C ALA A 23 -8.72 2.60 -10.90
N ALA A 24 -7.61 2.90 -10.22
CA ALA A 24 -6.95 4.20 -10.30
C ALA A 24 -6.63 4.59 -11.74
N ARG A 25 -6.05 3.66 -12.52
CA ARG A 25 -5.73 3.89 -13.94
C ARG A 25 -6.99 4.05 -14.79
N LYS A 26 -7.99 3.19 -14.58
CA LYS A 26 -9.25 3.22 -15.33
C LYS A 26 -10.00 4.55 -15.16
N PHE A 27 -9.95 5.13 -13.96
CA PHE A 27 -10.60 6.40 -13.66
C PHE A 27 -9.70 7.62 -13.82
N GLY A 28 -8.52 7.45 -14.44
CA GLY A 28 -7.67 8.57 -14.85
C GLY A 28 -6.88 9.23 -13.73
N ALA A 29 -6.48 8.47 -12.70
CA ALA A 29 -5.52 8.97 -11.71
C ALA A 29 -4.26 9.48 -12.41
N ALA A 30 -3.90 10.74 -12.16
CA ALA A 30 -2.74 11.37 -12.78
C ALA A 30 -1.43 10.69 -12.37
N GLU A 31 -1.33 10.28 -11.10
CA GLU A 31 -0.18 9.56 -10.56
C GLU A 31 -0.56 8.60 -9.42
N LEU A 32 0.21 7.53 -9.33
CA LEU A 32 0.24 6.62 -8.17
C LEU A 32 1.43 6.98 -7.31
N ILE A 33 1.18 7.21 -6.03
CA ILE A 33 2.23 7.61 -5.10
C ILE A 33 3.03 6.38 -4.66
N ASP A 34 4.35 6.55 -4.63
CA ASP A 34 5.29 5.58 -4.05
C ASP A 34 5.28 5.72 -2.51
N PRO A 35 4.69 4.80 -1.73
CA PRO A 35 4.66 4.92 -0.26
C PRO A 35 6.01 4.71 0.43
N ARG A 36 7.05 4.20 -0.25
CA ARG A 36 8.31 3.77 0.38
C ARG A 36 9.02 4.86 1.20
N PRO A 37 9.09 6.14 0.77
CA PRO A 37 9.74 7.20 1.54
C PRO A 37 9.09 7.45 2.92
N TRP A 38 7.82 7.08 3.09
CA TRP A 38 7.04 7.32 4.30
C TRP A 38 6.88 6.07 5.17
N ALA A 39 7.27 4.91 4.66
CA ALA A 39 7.13 3.63 5.35
C ALA A 39 7.96 3.61 6.64
N VAL A 40 7.32 3.15 7.73
CA VAL A 40 7.96 3.04 9.05
C VAL A 40 7.87 1.61 9.59
N GLY A 41 8.82 1.23 10.43
CA GLY A 41 8.83 -0.05 11.12
C GLY A 41 8.65 -1.24 10.17
N SER A 42 7.71 -2.13 10.49
CA SER A 42 7.49 -3.34 9.70
C SER A 42 6.98 -3.09 8.27
N ILE A 43 6.39 -1.91 8.00
CA ILE A 43 6.00 -1.53 6.63
C ILE A 43 7.26 -1.26 5.79
N LYS A 44 8.26 -0.60 6.37
CA LYS A 44 9.55 -0.37 5.71
C LYS A 44 10.25 -1.71 5.45
N ASP A 45 10.29 -2.59 6.46
CA ASP A 45 10.87 -3.93 6.35
C ASP A 45 10.18 -4.75 5.24
N THR A 46 8.87 -4.55 5.04
CA THR A 46 8.10 -5.19 3.97
C THR A 46 8.60 -4.73 2.60
N PHE A 47 8.82 -3.44 2.37
CA PHE A 47 9.38 -2.96 1.11
C PHE A 47 10.83 -3.39 0.87
N GLU A 48 11.63 -3.51 1.92
CA GLU A 48 13.00 -4.04 1.82
C GLU A 48 13.00 -5.53 1.43
N LYS A 49 12.07 -6.31 1.98
CA LYS A 49 11.91 -7.74 1.68
C LYS A 49 11.30 -7.99 0.30
N TYR A 50 10.33 -7.18 -0.10
CA TYR A 50 9.55 -7.35 -1.34
C TYR A 50 9.84 -6.17 -2.28
N SER A 51 11.06 -6.17 -2.85
CA SER A 51 11.60 -5.05 -3.63
C SER A 51 10.90 -4.79 -4.97
N HIS A 52 10.05 -5.71 -5.42
CA HIS A 52 9.18 -5.52 -6.59
C HIS A 52 8.03 -4.54 -6.34
N LEU A 53 7.72 -4.24 -5.07
CA LEU A 53 6.70 -3.27 -4.70
C LEU A 53 7.26 -1.84 -4.79
N THR A 54 6.55 -0.99 -5.51
CA THR A 54 6.96 0.41 -5.76
C THR A 54 5.82 1.36 -5.46
N ASN A 55 4.81 1.45 -6.33
CA ASN A 55 3.74 2.46 -6.26
C ASN A 55 2.44 1.91 -5.65
N ILE A 56 2.57 1.05 -4.64
CA ILE A 56 1.45 0.32 -4.04
C ILE A 56 1.78 0.00 -2.58
N LEU A 57 0.83 0.24 -1.68
CA LEU A 57 0.97 -0.05 -0.25
C LEU A 57 0.32 -1.41 0.05
N PRO A 58 1.08 -2.46 0.40
CA PRO A 58 0.49 -3.70 0.88
C PRO A 58 -0.22 -3.47 2.21
N ALA A 59 -1.45 -3.96 2.32
CA ALA A 59 -2.26 -3.93 3.54
C ALA A 59 -1.69 -4.90 4.58
N MET A 60 -0.71 -4.40 5.33
CA MET A 60 -0.13 -5.09 6.47
C MET A 60 -0.87 -4.66 7.74
N GLY A 61 -1.10 -5.56 8.69
CA GLY A 61 -1.90 -5.20 9.87
C GLY A 61 -2.15 -6.34 10.83
N TYR A 62 -1.26 -7.34 10.89
CA TYR A 62 -1.48 -8.57 11.66
C TYR A 62 -1.39 -8.40 13.19
N GLY A 63 -1.30 -7.16 13.67
CA GLY A 63 -1.32 -6.83 15.10
C GLY A 63 -1.26 -5.33 15.33
N GLU A 64 -1.52 -4.89 16.57
CA GLU A 64 -1.65 -3.46 16.91
C GLU A 64 -0.46 -2.61 16.47
N LYS A 65 0.76 -3.14 16.60
CA LYS A 65 1.97 -2.44 16.16
C LYS A 65 1.95 -2.17 14.66
N GLN A 66 1.64 -3.19 13.85
CA GLN A 66 1.61 -3.03 12.39
C GLN A 66 0.47 -2.12 11.94
N ILE A 67 -0.68 -2.18 12.62
CA ILE A 67 -1.80 -1.27 12.35
C ILE A 67 -1.37 0.18 12.59
N ARG A 68 -0.73 0.49 13.72
CA ARG A 68 -0.22 1.85 14.00
C ARG A 68 0.87 2.29 13.01
N GLU A 69 1.73 1.38 12.58
CA GLU A 69 2.75 1.67 11.58
C GLU A 69 2.14 1.91 10.18
N LEU A 70 1.11 1.16 9.81
CA LEU A 70 0.35 1.37 8.58
C LEU A 70 -0.37 2.73 8.61
N GLU A 71 -1.11 3.01 9.68
CA GLU A 71 -1.79 4.30 9.89
C GLU A 71 -0.81 5.47 9.80
N LYS A 72 0.33 5.37 10.50
CA LYS A 72 1.37 6.41 10.45
C LYS A 72 1.97 6.59 9.05
N THR A 73 2.13 5.50 8.30
CA THR A 73 2.60 5.55 6.91
C THR A 73 1.59 6.26 6.02
N ILE A 74 0.30 5.89 6.11
CA ILE A 74 -0.78 6.49 5.32
C ILE A 74 -0.91 7.99 5.63
N ASN A 75 -0.96 8.36 6.92
CA ASN A 75 -1.15 9.74 7.35
C ASN A 75 0.03 10.68 7.02
N ALA A 76 1.22 10.13 6.72
CA ALA A 76 2.37 10.93 6.35
C ALA A 76 2.47 11.19 4.84
N ILE A 77 1.70 10.44 4.03
CA ILE A 77 1.70 10.55 2.58
C ILE A 77 0.78 11.70 2.15
N ASP A 78 1.35 12.68 1.47
CA ASP A 78 0.60 13.77 0.84
C ASP A 78 -0.09 13.25 -0.42
N CYS A 79 -1.39 12.98 -0.34
CA CYS A 79 -2.18 12.46 -1.44
C CYS A 79 -3.61 13.02 -1.46
N ASP A 80 -4.16 13.25 -2.65
CA ASP A 80 -5.53 13.76 -2.78
C ASP A 80 -6.62 12.71 -2.54
N LEU A 81 -6.26 11.42 -2.66
CA LEU A 81 -7.19 10.29 -2.61
C LEU A 81 -6.47 9.01 -2.20
N VAL A 82 -7.11 8.24 -1.33
CA VAL A 82 -6.75 6.87 -0.96
C VAL A 82 -7.76 5.89 -1.55
N ILE A 83 -7.28 4.86 -2.23
CA ILE A 83 -8.08 3.73 -2.71
C ILE A 83 -7.72 2.52 -1.85
N ALA A 84 -8.67 2.07 -1.03
CA ALA A 84 -8.56 0.82 -0.28
C ALA A 84 -9.18 -0.33 -1.09
N ALA A 85 -8.33 -1.20 -1.65
CA ALA A 85 -8.69 -2.40 -2.37
C ALA A 85 -8.25 -3.64 -1.58
N THR A 86 -8.75 -3.72 -0.35
CA THR A 86 -8.39 -4.74 0.64
C THR A 86 -9.57 -5.68 0.89
N PRO A 87 -9.33 -6.94 1.28
CA PRO A 87 -10.40 -7.88 1.62
C PRO A 87 -11.10 -7.55 2.95
N ILE A 88 -10.52 -6.64 3.74
CA ILE A 88 -11.05 -6.17 5.01
C ILE A 88 -11.21 -4.64 4.96
N ASP A 89 -12.11 -4.13 5.79
CA ASP A 89 -12.19 -2.70 6.08
C ASP A 89 -11.01 -2.31 6.97
N LEU A 90 -10.31 -1.24 6.57
CA LEU A 90 -9.02 -0.81 7.12
C LEU A 90 -9.19 0.34 8.12
#